data_AF-A0A9Q0SZF5-F1
#
_entry.id   AF-A0A9Q0SZF5-F1
#
_cell.length_a   1.000
_cell.length_b   1.000
_cell.length_c   1.000
_cell.angle_alpha   90.00
_cell.angle_beta   90.00
_cell.angle_gamma   90.00
#
_symmetry.space_group_name_H-M   'P 1'
#
loop_
_entity.id
_entity.type
_entity.pdbx_description
1 polymer ?
#
loop_
_entity_poly.entity_id
_entity_poly.type
_entity_poly.pdbx_seq_one_letter_code
_entity_poly.pdbx_strand_id
1 'polypeptide(L)'
;MVYAVVAPLLLPFLVGYFYLGYVVYVNQIEDVYETAYDTCGQYWPYVHHYIFIGIILMQITMIGLFGLKSKPSASIATIPLLLLTIMFNEYCKIRFLPTFRHYSVKDAVEHDEQDRNFGEMEINCENARIAYCQPTLQPPNFMASKSTSSQPLVS
;
A
#
# COMPACT_ATOMS: atom_id res chain seq x y z
N MET A 1 -3.87 -8.23 -16.74
CA MET A 1 -3.97 -9.67 -16.41
C MET A 1 -4.63 -10.47 -17.54
N VAL A 2 -5.87 -10.18 -17.93
CA VAL A 2 -6.60 -10.90 -19.01
C VAL A 2 -5.77 -11.11 -20.29
N TYR A 3 -5.19 -10.04 -20.85
CA TYR A 3 -4.42 -10.11 -22.09
C TYR A 3 -3.10 -10.88 -21.99
N ALA A 4 -2.60 -11.20 -20.80
CA ALA A 4 -1.36 -11.95 -20.63
C ALA A 4 -1.44 -13.35 -21.29
N VAL A 5 -2.62 -13.97 -21.28
CA VAL A 5 -2.87 -15.28 -21.92
C VAL A 5 -3.12 -15.16 -23.43
N VAL A 6 -3.73 -14.04 -23.84
CA VAL A 6 -4.16 -13.82 -25.24
C VAL A 6 -3.01 -13.32 -26.11
N ALA A 7 -2.22 -12.37 -25.61
CA ALA A 7 -1.17 -11.68 -26.33
C ALA A 7 0.08 -11.53 -25.44
N PRO A 8 0.89 -12.59 -25.27
CA PRO A 8 2.03 -12.59 -24.35
C PRO A 8 3.12 -11.58 -24.75
N LEU A 9 3.21 -11.23 -26.04
CA LEU A 9 4.15 -10.21 -26.53
C LEU A 9 3.91 -8.81 -25.93
N LEU A 10 2.74 -8.53 -25.36
CA LEU A 10 2.44 -7.27 -24.67
C LEU A 10 3.16 -7.15 -23.32
N LEU A 11 3.48 -8.26 -22.66
CA LEU A 11 4.12 -8.28 -21.34
C LEU A 11 5.49 -7.59 -21.30
N PRO A 12 6.46 -7.87 -22.19
CA PRO A 12 7.77 -7.20 -22.14
C PRO A 12 7.65 -5.68 -22.31
N PHE A 13 6.72 -5.18 -23.14
CA PHE A 13 6.47 -3.74 -23.26
C PHE A 13 5.90 -3.15 -21.96
N LEU A 14 4.96 -3.84 -21.30
CA LEU A 14 4.43 -3.41 -20.01
C LEU A 14 5.50 -3.40 -18.91
N VAL A 15 6.36 -4.43 -18.88
CA VAL A 15 7.48 -4.49 -17.91
C VAL A 15 8.43 -3.31 -18.13
N GLY A 16 8.79 -3.01 -19.38
CA GLY A 16 9.60 -1.83 -19.70
C GLY A 16 8.94 -0.52 -19.25
N TYR A 17 7.63 -0.38 -19.47
CA TYR A 17 6.85 0.77 -19.00
C TYR A 17 6.88 0.91 -17.47
N PHE A 18 6.59 -0.16 -16.73
CA PHE A 18 6.60 -0.12 -15.27
C PHE A 18 8.00 0.10 -14.70
N TYR A 19 9.04 -0.43 -15.35
CA TYR A 19 10.43 -0.21 -14.94
C TYR A 19 10.84 1.26 -15.07
N LEU A 20 10.58 1.88 -16.22
CA LEU A 20 10.85 3.31 -16.42
C LEU A 20 10.01 4.16 -15.46
N GLY A 21 8.73 3.83 -15.29
CA GLY A 21 7.85 4.49 -14.33
C GLY A 21 8.38 4.40 -12.90
N TYR A 22 8.87 3.24 -12.48
CA TYR A 22 9.47 3.05 -11.15
C TYR A 22 10.68 3.95 -10.93
N VAL A 23 11.64 3.99 -11.87
CA VAL A 23 12.83 4.85 -11.76
C VAL A 23 12.45 6.32 -11.65
N VAL A 24 11.55 6.79 -12.51
CA VAL A 24 11.09 8.19 -12.49
C VAL A 24 10.35 8.50 -11.19
N TYR A 25 9.45 7.63 -10.75
CA TYR A 25 8.63 7.89 -9.56
C TYR A 25 9.45 7.87 -8.27
N VAL A 26 10.46 7.00 -8.16
CA VAL A 26 11.40 7.02 -7.03
C VAL A 26 12.15 8.35 -6.97
N ASN A 27 12.68 8.82 -8.11
CA ASN A 27 13.36 10.11 -8.17
C ASN A 27 12.42 11.26 -7.80
N GLN A 28 11.16 11.21 -8.21
CA GLN A 28 10.18 12.24 -7.85
C GLN A 28 9.82 12.21 -6.36
N ILE A 29 9.71 11.03 -5.75
CA ILE A 29 9.49 10.91 -4.30
C ILE A 29 10.65 11.50 -3.51
N GLU A 30 11.89 11.32 -3.98
CA GLU A 30 13.08 11.81 -3.31
C GLU A 30 13.26 13.33 -3.46
N ASP A 31 13.13 13.84 -4.69
CA ASP A 31 13.53 15.22 -5.00
C ASP A 31 12.38 16.24 -5.03
N VAL A 32 11.13 15.80 -5.23
CA VAL A 32 10.02 16.70 -5.61
C VAL A 32 8.79 16.58 -4.72
N TYR A 33 8.36 15.36 -4.38
CA TYR A 33 7.10 15.15 -3.69
C TYR A 33 7.26 15.23 -2.16
N GLU A 34 6.57 16.19 -1.55
CA GLU A 34 6.45 16.28 -0.09
C GLU A 34 5.28 15.40 0.40
N THR A 35 5.55 14.53 1.36
CA THR A 35 4.52 13.65 1.93
C THR A 35 3.75 14.39 3.03
N ALA A 36 2.60 14.97 2.67
CA ALA A 36 1.76 15.71 3.63
C ALA A 36 1.06 14.81 4.67
N TYR A 37 0.81 13.54 4.32
CA TYR A 37 0.12 12.57 5.18
C TYR A 37 0.79 11.21 5.07
N ASP A 38 1.17 10.64 6.22
CA ASP A 38 1.56 9.24 6.31
C ASP A 38 0.34 8.39 6.66
N THR A 39 0.11 7.36 5.85
CA THR A 39 -1.01 6.42 6.00
C THR A 39 -0.54 5.03 6.41
N CYS A 40 0.77 4.84 6.63
CA CYS A 40 1.40 3.60 7.08
C CYS A 40 0.96 2.36 6.27
N GLY A 41 0.77 2.51 4.95
CA GLY A 41 0.40 1.40 4.07
C GLY A 41 -1.05 0.92 4.18
N GLN A 42 -1.96 1.67 4.81
CA GLN A 42 -3.38 1.33 4.94
C GLN A 42 -4.10 1.08 3.59
N TYR A 43 -3.56 1.59 2.48
CA TYR A 43 -4.10 1.36 1.14
C TYR A 43 -3.76 -0.03 0.56
N TRP A 44 -2.78 -0.75 1.11
CA TRP A 44 -2.33 -2.04 0.57
C TRP A 44 -3.44 -3.10 0.46
N PRO A 45 -4.34 -3.29 1.46
CA PRO A 45 -5.46 -4.22 1.35
C PRO A 45 -6.39 -3.91 0.16
N TYR A 46 -6.57 -2.63 -0.19
CA TYR A 46 -7.38 -2.23 -1.34
C TYR A 46 -6.69 -2.57 -2.65
N VAL A 47 -5.39 -2.27 -2.78
CA VAL A 47 -4.59 -2.63 -3.95
C VAL A 47 -4.61 -4.15 -4.15
N HIS A 48 -4.36 -4.92 -3.08
CA HIS A 48 -4.44 -6.38 -3.09
C HIS A 48 -5.81 -6.88 -3.55
N HIS A 49 -6.91 -6.30 -3.05
CA HIS A 49 -8.26 -6.65 -3.47
C HIS A 49 -8.47 -6.49 -4.98
N TYR A 50 -8.04 -5.37 -5.57
CA TYR A 50 -8.16 -5.13 -7.01
C TYR A 50 -7.27 -6.06 -7.85
N ILE A 51 -6.07 -6.41 -7.37
CA ILE A 51 -5.21 -7.41 -8.02
C ILE A 51 -5.95 -8.75 -8.10
N PHE A 52 -6.57 -9.21 -7.00
CA PHE A 52 -7.34 -10.45 -6.98
C PHE A 52 -8.56 -10.43 -7.89
N ILE A 53 -9.30 -9.31 -7.94
CA ILE A 53 -10.39 -9.14 -8.91
C ILE A 53 -9.84 -9.30 -10.34
N GLY A 54 -8.69 -8.69 -10.64
CA GLY A 54 -8.04 -8.81 -11.94
C GLY A 54 -7.64 -10.25 -12.31
N ILE A 55 -7.18 -11.04 -11.34
CA ILE A 55 -6.84 -12.46 -11.52
C ILE A 55 -8.10 -13.30 -11.73
N ILE A 56 -9.15 -13.09 -10.93
CA ILE A 56 -10.44 -13.79 -11.08
C ILE A 56 -11.04 -13.52 -12.46
N LEU A 57 -11.04 -12.26 -12.91
CA LEU A 57 -11.50 -11.90 -14.25
C LEU A 57 -10.67 -12.58 -15.35
N MET A 58 -9.35 -12.68 -15.18
CA MET A 58 -8.46 -13.41 -16.09
C MET A 58 -8.81 -14.90 -16.15
N GLN A 59 -9.11 -15.54 -15.02
CA GLN A 59 -9.47 -16.96 -14.99
C GLN A 59 -10.85 -17.23 -15.61
N ILE A 60 -11.85 -16.38 -15.35
CA ILE A 60 -13.18 -16.47 -15.96
C ILE A 60 -13.09 -16.31 -17.48
N THR A 61 -12.35 -15.30 -17.95
CA THR A 61 -12.14 -15.10 -19.40
C THR A 61 -11.35 -16.24 -20.04
N MET A 62 -10.40 -16.84 -19.31
CA MET A 62 -9.64 -18.00 -19.78
C MET A 62 -10.52 -19.26 -19.93
N ILE A 63 -11.45 -19.51 -19.00
CA ILE A 63 -12.48 -20.57 -19.12
C ILE A 63 -13.29 -20.36 -20.40
N GLY A 64 -13.78 -19.13 -20.64
CA GLY A 64 -14.51 -18.80 -21.86
C GLY A 64 -13.68 -19.02 -23.13
N LEU A 65 -12.42 -18.57 -23.13
CA LEU A 65 -11.52 -18.69 -24.27
C LEU A 65 -11.20 -20.15 -24.63
N PHE A 66 -10.93 -21.01 -23.64
CA PHE A 66 -10.66 -22.43 -23.87
C PHE A 66 -11.90 -23.23 -24.26
N GLY A 67 -13.08 -22.86 -23.71
CA GLY A 67 -14.36 -23.39 -24.15
C GLY A 67 -14.63 -23.13 -25.63
N LEU A 68 -14.42 -21.87 -26.07
CA LEU A 68 -14.59 -21.48 -27.47
C LEU A 68 -13.57 -22.14 -28.41
N LYS A 69 -12.34 -22.41 -27.94
CA LYS A 69 -11.30 -23.11 -28.71
C LYS A 69 -11.45 -24.64 -28.73
N SER A 70 -12.61 -25.18 -28.30
CA SER A 70 -12.89 -26.63 -28.24
C SER A 70 -11.83 -27.43 -27.48
N LYS A 71 -11.25 -26.85 -26.42
CA LYS A 71 -10.31 -27.53 -25.51
C LYS A 71 -10.94 -27.69 -24.12
N PRO A 72 -11.89 -28.64 -23.95
CA PRO A 72 -12.64 -28.78 -22.70
C PRO A 72 -11.76 -29.17 -21.52
N SER A 73 -10.69 -29.95 -21.75
CA SER A 73 -9.75 -30.35 -20.70
C SER A 73 -9.07 -29.14 -20.05
N ALA A 74 -8.63 -28.16 -20.83
CA ALA A 74 -8.00 -26.93 -20.34
C ALA A 74 -8.98 -26.03 -19.58
N SER A 75 -10.23 -25.95 -20.07
CA SER A 75 -11.29 -25.21 -19.38
C SER A 75 -11.60 -25.82 -18.01
N ILE A 76 -11.73 -27.16 -17.93
CA ILE A 76 -12.01 -27.87 -16.68
C ILE A 76 -10.84 -27.72 -15.70
N ALA A 77 -9.60 -27.80 -16.18
CA ALA A 77 -8.41 -27.60 -15.34
C ALA A 77 -8.31 -26.18 -14.74
N THR A 78 -8.98 -25.20 -15.33
CA THR A 78 -9.00 -23.82 -14.84
C THR A 78 -9.95 -23.64 -13.65
N ILE A 79 -10.94 -24.52 -13.48
CA ILE A 79 -11.94 -24.42 -12.39
C ILE A 79 -11.30 -24.62 -11.00
N PRO A 80 -10.48 -25.68 -10.76
CA PRO A 80 -9.74 -25.81 -9.51
C PRO A 80 -8.82 -24.63 -9.22
N LEU A 81 -8.21 -24.05 -10.25
CA LEU A 81 -7.33 -22.88 -10.12
C LEU A 81 -8.11 -21.65 -9.59
N LEU A 82 -9.33 -21.44 -10.09
CA LEU A 82 -10.21 -20.38 -9.61
C LEU A 82 -10.60 -20.58 -8.14
N LEU A 83 -10.95 -21.81 -7.75
CA LEU A 83 -11.27 -22.14 -6.36
C LEU A 83 -10.07 -21.91 -5.44
N LEU A 84 -8.87 -22.36 -5.82
CA LEU A 84 -7.64 -22.13 -5.07
C LEU A 84 -7.33 -20.63 -4.92
N THR A 85 -7.59 -19.84 -5.95
CA THR A 85 -7.38 -18.38 -5.92
C THR A 85 -8.31 -17.72 -4.91
N ILE A 86 -9.59 -18.10 -4.89
CA ILE A 86 -10.56 -17.58 -3.91
C ILE A 86 -10.17 -18.01 -2.49
N MET A 87 -9.83 -19.28 -2.31
CA MET A 87 -9.43 -19.82 -1.00
C MET A 87 -8.17 -19.12 -0.46
N PHE A 88 -7.20 -18.86 -1.33
CA PHE A 88 -5.98 -18.13 -0.98
C PHE A 88 -6.28 -16.66 -0.61
N ASN A 89 -7.18 -15.98 -1.33
CA ASN A 89 -7.60 -14.62 -0.97
C ASN A 89 -8.23 -14.57 0.43
N GLU A 90 -9.12 -15.51 0.76
CA GLU A 90 -9.75 -15.57 2.08
C GLU A 90 -8.74 -15.90 3.17
N TYR A 91 -7.80 -16.82 2.90
CA TYR A 91 -6.69 -17.08 3.81
C TYR A 91 -5.86 -15.80 4.08
N CYS A 92 -5.49 -15.06 3.03
CA CYS A 92 -4.75 -13.81 3.17
C CYS A 92 -5.51 -12.76 3.98
N LYS A 93 -6.82 -12.62 3.77
CA LYS A 93 -7.67 -11.71 4.54
C LYS A 93 -7.68 -12.09 6.02
N ILE A 94 -7.93 -13.36 6.34
CA ILE A 94 -7.99 -13.83 7.73
C ILE A 94 -6.63 -13.62 8.42
N ARG A 95 -5.53 -13.89 7.72
CA ARG A 95 -4.19 -13.88 8.30
C ARG A 95 -3.55 -12.49 8.41
N PHE A 96 -3.70 -11.66 7.39
CA PHE A 96 -2.93 -10.42 7.23
C PHE A 96 -3.76 -9.14 7.36
N LEU A 97 -5.06 -9.16 7.04
CA LEU A 97 -5.89 -7.95 7.15
C LEU A 97 -5.94 -7.37 8.57
N PRO A 98 -5.93 -8.16 9.66
CA PRO A 98 -5.90 -7.61 11.02
C PRO A 98 -4.71 -6.69 11.29
N THR A 99 -3.54 -6.99 10.71
CA THR A 99 -2.31 -6.21 10.85
C THR A 99 -2.40 -4.81 10.25
N PHE A 100 -3.17 -4.64 9.17
CA PHE A 100 -3.37 -3.32 8.55
C PHE A 100 -4.43 -2.47 9.26
N ARG A 101 -5.27 -3.08 10.11
CA ARG A 101 -6.37 -2.39 10.80
C ARG A 101 -6.05 -2.05 12.24
N HIS A 102 -5.23 -2.85 12.90
CA HIS A 102 -4.93 -2.70 14.32
C HIS A 102 -3.43 -2.64 14.53
N TYR A 103 -3.01 -1.70 15.36
CA TYR A 103 -1.64 -1.64 15.85
C TYR A 103 -1.43 -2.67 16.96
N SER A 104 -0.28 -3.33 16.97
CA SER A 104 0.08 -4.32 17.97
C SER A 104 0.35 -3.64 19.31
N VAL A 105 -0.28 -4.11 20.40
CA VAL A 105 -0.03 -3.61 21.76
C VAL A 105 1.43 -3.87 22.16
N LYS A 106 2.01 -4.98 21.70
CA LYS A 106 3.41 -5.30 21.98
C LYS A 106 4.33 -4.23 21.39
N ASP A 107 4.08 -3.86 20.13
CA ASP A 107 4.90 -2.89 19.41
C ASP A 107 4.73 -1.52 20.06
N ALA A 108 3.52 -1.17 20.51
CA ALA A 108 3.25 0.07 21.25
C ALA A 108 4.07 0.15 22.56
N VAL A 109 4.11 -0.93 23.34
CA VAL A 109 4.91 -0.99 24.58
C VAL A 109 6.41 -0.86 24.28
N GLU A 110 6.89 -1.48 23.22
CA GLU A 110 8.30 -1.39 22.81
C GLU A 110 8.67 0.04 22.41
N HIS A 111 7.80 0.75 21.69
CA HIS A 111 8.00 2.17 21.37
C HIS A 111 7.95 3.06 22.61
N ASP A 112 7.00 2.83 23.54
CA ASP A 112 6.92 3.59 24.79
C ASP A 112 8.20 3.43 25.63
N GLU A 113 8.79 2.22 25.66
CA GLU A 113 10.07 1.97 26.34
C GLU A 113 11.25 2.68 25.66
N GLN A 114 11.27 2.72 24.32
CA GLN A 114 12.26 3.47 23.56
C GLN A 114 12.17 4.98 23.86
N ASP A 115 10.99 5.58 23.78
CA ASP A 115 10.76 7.00 24.09
C ASP A 115 11.23 7.36 25.50
N ARG A 116 11.00 6.46 26.46
CA ARG A 116 11.49 6.61 27.83
C ARG A 116 13.01 6.57 27.92
N ASN A 117 13.65 5.65 27.20
CA ASN A 117 15.11 5.50 27.19
C ASN A 117 15.80 6.71 26.52
N PHE A 118 15.19 7.29 25.49
CA PHE A 118 15.67 8.51 24.84
C PHE A 118 15.32 9.79 25.63
N GLY A 119 14.45 9.70 26.64
CA GLY A 119 14.02 10.84 27.45
C GLY A 119 13.06 11.78 26.71
N GLU A 120 12.44 11.33 25.63
CA GLU A 120 11.56 12.14 24.76
C GLU A 120 10.10 12.14 25.22
N MET A 121 9.74 11.26 26.16
CA MET A 121 8.35 11.05 26.55
C MET A 121 7.63 12.31 27.06
N GLU A 122 8.29 13.13 27.88
CA GLU A 122 7.69 14.37 28.41
C GLU A 122 7.45 15.41 27.29
N ILE A 123 8.39 15.51 26.35
CA ILE A 123 8.31 16.40 25.19
C ILE A 123 7.16 15.95 24.26
N ASN A 124 7.04 14.64 24.02
CA ASN A 124 5.98 14.06 23.21
C ASN A 124 4.60 14.31 23.82
N CYS A 125 4.46 14.18 25.15
CA CYS A 125 3.20 14.50 25.84
C CYS A 125 2.80 15.97 25.72
N GLU A 126 3.75 16.90 25.88
CA GLU A 126 3.46 18.33 25.74
C GLU A 126 3.09 18.69 24.29
N ASN A 127 3.79 18.13 23.30
CA ASN A 127 3.46 18.29 21.89
C ASN A 127 2.06 17.76 21.57
N ALA A 128 1.69 16.59 22.10
CA ALA A 128 0.37 15.99 21.91
C ALA A 128 -0.77 16.89 22.43
N ARG A 129 -0.53 17.64 23.51
CA ARG A 129 -1.52 18.56 24.10
C ARG A 129 -1.94 19.68 23.14
N ILE A 130 -1.04 20.13 22.27
CA ILE A 130 -1.27 21.25 21.34
C ILE A 130 -1.41 20.82 19.87
N ALA A 131 -1.12 19.55 19.56
CA ALA A 131 -1.07 19.02 18.20
C ALA A 131 -2.38 19.18 17.42
N TYR A 132 -3.52 19.00 18.08
CA TYR A 132 -4.86 19.06 17.47
C TYR A 132 -5.59 20.39 17.72
N CYS A 133 -4.91 21.39 18.28
CA CYS A 133 -5.47 22.74 18.37
C CYS A 133 -5.67 23.32 16.96
N GLN A 134 -6.75 24.09 16.78
CA GLN A 134 -6.95 24.82 15.54
C GLN A 134 -5.75 25.76 15.29
N PRO A 135 -5.36 26.03 14.03
CA PRO A 135 -4.20 26.87 13.73
C PRO A 135 -4.24 28.24 14.41
N THR A 136 -5.43 28.79 14.65
CA THR A 136 -5.64 30.09 15.32
C THR A 136 -5.47 30.05 16.84
N LEU A 137 -5.49 28.87 17.45
CA LEU A 137 -5.40 28.65 18.90
C LEU A 137 -4.01 28.13 19.32
N GLN A 138 -3.11 27.87 18.37
CA GLN A 138 -1.75 27.41 18.67
C GLN A 138 -0.88 28.55 19.21
N PRO A 139 -0.04 28.28 20.22
CA PRO A 139 0.85 29.29 20.78
C PRO A 139 1.85 29.80 19.71
N PRO A 140 2.22 31.09 19.73
CA PRO A 140 3.09 31.71 18.71
C PRO A 140 4.42 30.96 18.51
N ASN A 141 4.98 30.40 19.58
CA ASN A 141 6.25 29.67 19.57
C ASN A 141 6.18 28.35 18.78
N PHE A 142 5.00 27.72 18.69
CA PHE A 142 4.83 26.46 17.96
C PHE A 142 4.80 26.69 16.44
N MET A 143 4.20 27.79 15.98
CA MET A 143 4.24 28.17 14.56
C MET A 143 5.66 28.53 14.10
N ALA A 144 6.45 29.19 14.95
CA ALA A 144 7.85 29.52 14.66
C ALA A 144 8.77 28.27 14.57
N SER A 145 8.50 27.24 15.38
CA SER A 145 9.22 25.96 15.31
C SER A 145 8.89 25.19 14.02
N LYS A 146 7.60 25.11 13.65
CA LYS A 146 7.19 24.52 12.37
C LYS A 146 7.75 25.28 11.17
N SER A 147 7.72 26.61 11.16
CA SER A 147 8.27 27.40 10.04
C SER A 147 9.79 27.28 9.91
N THR A 148 10.50 26.95 10.99
CA THR A 148 11.95 26.66 10.96
C THR A 148 12.23 25.25 10.41
N SER A 149 11.37 24.28 10.72
CA SER A 149 11.42 22.92 10.18
C SER A 149 10.98 22.85 8.71
N SER A 150 10.05 23.71 8.29
CA SER A 150 9.54 23.83 6.93
C SER A 150 10.31 24.84 6.06
N GLN A 151 11.50 25.27 6.44
CA GLN A 151 12.31 26.09 5.54
C GLN A 151 12.67 25.24 4.31
N PRO A 152 12.37 25.69 3.09
CA PRO A 152 12.82 24.98 1.91
C PRO A 152 14.34 24.97 1.92
N LEU A 153 14.93 23.79 1.71
CA LEU A 153 16.34 23.60 1.35
C LEU A 153 16.59 24.20 -0.05
N VAL A 154 16.44 25.52 -0.17
CA VAL A 154 16.84 26.30 -1.35
C VAL A 154 17.38 27.65 -0.87
N SER A 155 18.66 27.65 -0.52
CA SER A 155 19.71 28.49 -1.12
C SER A 155 21.07 28.02 -0.62
#